data_AF-A0AA94RC40-F1
#
_entry.id   AF-A0AA94RC40-F1
#
_cell.length_a   1.000
_cell.length_b   1.000
_cell.length_c   1.000
_cell.angle_alpha   90.00
_cell.angle_beta   90.00
_cell.angle_gamma   90.00
#
_symmetry.space_group_name_H-M   'P 1'
#
loop_
_entity.id
_entity.type
_entity.pdbx_description
1 polymer ?
#
loop_
_entity_poly.entity_id
_entity_poly.type
_entity_poly.pdbx_seq_one_letter_code
_entity_poly.pdbx_strand_id
1 'polypeptide(L)'
;MSKSPEGDAEVASVDVVIVGAGFAGLSAADRLSSQGVSVLVVEGRDRVGGRSYSGEVAGVKVDLGATWVAQRHNAIRDLMERLGCSLIPQFDEGLNVLWMAGERQTYTGTLPTTGPVDAEDLGRILMELTTLLDTIDVNAAWKSPDAGQLDAISFGEWLDRQQAATSTRALMFIVTRVQWGCSPLDVSLLHVLRYIQAVGGLDHMLAVEGGQQEFRVTETTQEIAKRLAAQIGDRIVLNTQVREISQDDNGVTVSTDSGVINAKYAIVTAAPEHRAYIEYRPALPAKTEGLTTSFPMGALSKAFVAYDKPFWRSEGLSGEALTDTAPVFITFDVSPGDDGPGILMVFCTARVYDGFGPDVRRKLVLDQLVELYGEQAGSPIDYIDHCWGTEPFAPGGPHPAAPPFASVNYGEALTTPHGRIHWAGTETAGEWAGTMNGAILTGLHTAEQIAQRLGRPAEVSA
;
A
#
# COMPACT_ATOMS: atom_id res chain seq x y z
N MET A 1 -50.90 -21.29 4.62
CA MET A 1 -50.25 -20.81 3.39
C MET A 1 -49.75 -19.41 3.67
N SER A 2 -48.51 -19.30 4.14
CA SER A 2 -47.83 -18.03 4.42
C SER A 2 -47.07 -17.65 3.16
N LYS A 3 -47.43 -16.52 2.54
CA LYS A 3 -46.66 -15.94 1.42
C LYS A 3 -45.35 -15.41 2.00
N SER A 4 -44.23 -15.99 1.57
CA SER A 4 -42.91 -15.39 1.73
C SER A 4 -42.84 -14.10 0.90
N PRO A 5 -42.25 -13.01 1.41
CA PRO A 5 -41.98 -11.83 0.62
C PRO A 5 -40.67 -12.06 -0.16
N GLU A 6 -40.76 -12.68 -1.33
CA GLU A 6 -39.76 -12.49 -2.38
C GLU A 6 -39.99 -11.08 -2.93
N GLY A 7 -39.29 -10.09 -2.36
CA GLY A 7 -39.11 -8.82 -3.03
C GLY A 7 -38.13 -9.05 -4.17
N ASP A 8 -38.54 -8.78 -5.41
CA ASP A 8 -37.67 -8.76 -6.58
C ASP A 8 -36.46 -7.88 -6.25
N ALA A 9 -35.29 -8.49 -6.09
CA ALA A 9 -34.04 -7.74 -5.98
C ALA A 9 -33.86 -6.95 -7.28
N GLU A 10 -33.67 -5.65 -7.18
CA GLU A 10 -33.51 -4.77 -8.34
C GLU A 10 -32.24 -5.18 -9.10
N VAL A 11 -32.41 -5.78 -10.28
CA VAL A 11 -31.30 -6.29 -11.10
C VAL A 11 -30.72 -5.15 -11.92
N ALA A 12 -29.57 -4.62 -11.50
CA ALA A 12 -28.82 -3.69 -12.32
C ALA A 12 -28.10 -4.43 -13.46
N SER A 13 -28.09 -3.86 -14.67
CA SER A 13 -27.41 -4.43 -15.84
C SER A 13 -26.46 -3.40 -16.45
N VAL A 14 -25.17 -3.72 -16.52
CA VAL A 14 -24.10 -2.85 -17.04
C VAL A 14 -23.14 -3.62 -17.95
N ASP A 15 -22.26 -2.95 -18.67
CA ASP A 15 -21.21 -3.63 -19.44
C ASP A 15 -20.13 -4.18 -18.49
N VAL A 16 -19.71 -3.39 -17.50
CA VAL A 16 -18.63 -3.75 -16.57
C VAL A 16 -18.99 -3.41 -15.14
N VAL A 17 -18.87 -4.38 -14.25
CA VAL A 17 -18.94 -4.17 -12.79
C VAL A 17 -17.52 -4.14 -12.21
N ILE A 18 -17.23 -3.17 -11.36
CA ILE A 18 -15.91 -2.97 -10.74
C ILE A 18 -16.05 -3.18 -9.24
N VAL A 19 -15.30 -4.14 -8.70
CA VAL A 19 -15.33 -4.51 -7.29
C VAL A 19 -14.17 -3.82 -6.58
N GLY A 20 -14.50 -2.78 -5.82
CA GLY A 20 -13.61 -1.94 -5.02
C GLY A 20 -13.47 -0.51 -5.57
N ALA A 21 -13.67 0.48 -4.71
CA ALA A 21 -13.53 1.92 -5.01
C ALA A 21 -12.20 2.51 -4.50
N GLY A 22 -11.12 1.72 -4.60
CA GLY A 22 -9.75 2.22 -4.50
C GLY A 22 -9.28 2.86 -5.81
N PHE A 23 -8.04 3.38 -5.84
CA PHE A 23 -7.50 4.06 -7.02
C PHE A 23 -7.59 3.22 -8.31
N ALA A 24 -7.32 1.91 -8.26
CA ALA A 24 -7.44 1.04 -9.43
C ALA A 24 -8.88 0.99 -9.97
N GLY A 25 -9.86 0.83 -9.08
CA GLY A 25 -11.26 0.74 -9.48
C GLY A 25 -11.81 2.07 -10.00
N LEU A 26 -11.49 3.17 -9.31
CA LEU A 26 -11.91 4.50 -9.73
C LEU A 26 -11.28 4.90 -11.07
N SER A 27 -9.99 4.64 -11.29
CA SER A 27 -9.34 4.91 -12.57
C SER A 27 -9.87 4.02 -13.70
N ALA A 28 -10.18 2.75 -13.43
CA ALA A 28 -10.83 1.88 -14.41
C ALA A 28 -12.24 2.39 -14.77
N ALA A 29 -13.02 2.82 -13.78
CA ALA A 29 -14.36 3.35 -13.97
C ALA A 29 -14.37 4.64 -14.80
N ASP A 30 -13.47 5.57 -14.48
CA ASP A 30 -13.27 6.83 -15.20
C ASP A 30 -12.92 6.58 -16.67
N ARG A 31 -11.95 5.68 -16.92
CA ARG A 31 -11.52 5.31 -18.28
C ARG A 31 -12.61 4.61 -19.09
N LEU A 32 -13.29 3.62 -18.52
CA LEU A 32 -14.37 2.92 -19.23
C LEU A 32 -15.55 3.86 -19.52
N SER A 33 -15.88 4.75 -18.57
CA SER A 33 -16.94 5.73 -18.74
C SER A 33 -16.62 6.74 -19.86
N SER A 34 -15.37 7.20 -19.97
CA SER A 34 -14.96 8.11 -21.05
C SER A 34 -15.10 7.47 -22.45
N GLN A 35 -14.99 6.14 -22.52
CA GLN A 35 -15.19 5.34 -23.74
C GLN A 35 -16.65 4.93 -23.98
N GLY A 36 -17.60 5.46 -23.20
CA GLY A 36 -19.03 5.17 -23.35
C GLY A 36 -19.42 3.75 -22.94
N VAL A 37 -18.61 3.09 -22.11
CA VAL A 37 -18.94 1.79 -21.50
C VAL A 37 -19.77 2.04 -20.25
N SER A 38 -20.89 1.32 -20.10
CA SER A 38 -21.70 1.42 -18.88
C SER A 38 -21.01 0.68 -17.73
N VAL A 39 -20.76 1.38 -16.62
CA VAL A 39 -20.05 0.84 -15.46
C VAL A 39 -20.81 1.02 -14.17
N LEU A 40 -20.61 0.09 -13.24
CA LEU A 40 -21.03 0.19 -11.85
C LEU A 40 -19.84 -0.18 -10.95
N VAL A 41 -19.48 0.69 -10.02
CA VAL A 41 -18.47 0.43 -8.99
C VAL A 41 -19.19 0.06 -7.70
N VAL A 42 -18.84 -1.07 -7.11
CA VAL A 42 -19.35 -1.50 -5.80
C VAL A 42 -18.20 -1.53 -4.79
N GLU A 43 -18.44 -0.93 -3.62
CA GLU A 43 -17.48 -0.83 -2.53
C GLU A 43 -18.15 -1.28 -1.24
N GLY A 44 -17.52 -2.18 -0.51
CA GLY A 44 -18.09 -2.72 0.72
C GLY A 44 -18.01 -1.77 1.91
N ARG A 45 -17.13 -0.75 1.86
CA ARG A 45 -17.10 0.32 2.86
C ARG A 45 -18.10 1.43 2.56
N ASP A 46 -18.31 2.29 3.55
CA ASP A 46 -19.03 3.56 3.45
C ASP A 46 -18.20 4.70 2.82
N ARG A 47 -17.03 4.38 2.25
CA ARG A 47 -16.08 5.36 1.73
C ARG A 47 -15.30 4.83 0.53
N VAL A 48 -14.86 5.75 -0.33
CA VAL A 48 -13.87 5.48 -1.38
C VAL A 48 -12.44 5.64 -0.86
N GLY A 49 -11.46 5.25 -1.69
CA GLY A 49 -10.03 5.45 -1.46
C GLY A 49 -9.27 4.18 -1.08
N GLY A 50 -9.96 3.13 -0.62
CA GLY A 50 -9.34 1.86 -0.23
C GLY A 50 -8.27 2.07 0.87
N ARG A 51 -7.01 1.73 0.54
CA ARG A 51 -5.82 1.91 1.40
C ARG A 51 -5.33 3.35 1.53
N SER A 52 -5.94 4.29 0.80
CA SER A 52 -5.81 5.72 1.05
C SER A 52 -6.98 6.15 1.94
N TYR A 53 -6.66 6.60 3.15
CA TYR A 53 -7.63 6.95 4.18
C TYR A 53 -7.11 8.12 5.00
N SER A 54 -7.98 9.12 5.23
CA SER A 54 -7.61 10.34 5.93
C SER A 54 -8.25 10.41 7.31
N GLY A 55 -7.50 10.95 8.27
CA GLY A 55 -7.97 11.33 9.60
C GLY A 55 -7.74 12.82 9.84
N GLU A 56 -7.97 13.25 11.07
CA GLU A 56 -7.70 14.60 11.53
C GLU A 56 -7.06 14.55 12.92
N VAL A 57 -6.05 15.39 13.15
CA VAL A 57 -5.38 15.55 14.45
C VAL A 57 -5.06 17.03 14.64
N ALA A 58 -5.44 17.60 15.78
CA ALA A 58 -5.30 19.02 16.09
C ALA A 58 -5.83 19.96 14.98
N GLY A 59 -6.93 19.57 14.32
CA GLY A 59 -7.54 20.33 13.21
C GLY A 59 -6.80 20.22 11.87
N VAL A 60 -5.79 19.38 11.76
CA VAL A 60 -5.01 19.13 10.53
C VAL A 60 -5.38 17.77 9.95
N LYS A 61 -5.70 17.73 8.66
CA LYS A 61 -5.95 16.47 7.95
C LYS A 61 -4.64 15.69 7.76
N VAL A 62 -4.68 14.38 8.02
CA VAL A 62 -3.51 13.49 7.92
C VAL A 62 -3.84 12.19 7.19
N ASP A 63 -2.86 11.60 6.52
CA ASP A 63 -2.99 10.33 5.79
C ASP A 63 -2.77 9.12 6.72
N LEU A 64 -3.85 8.58 7.29
CA LEU A 64 -3.84 7.32 8.04
C LEU A 64 -3.46 6.11 7.16
N GLY A 65 -3.61 6.24 5.84
CA GLY A 65 -3.24 5.25 4.83
C GLY A 65 -1.98 5.61 4.05
N ALA A 66 -2.00 5.44 2.73
CA ALA A 66 -0.92 5.91 1.85
C ALA A 66 -0.66 7.42 2.03
N THR A 67 0.60 7.84 2.10
CA THR A 67 0.97 9.23 2.44
C THR A 67 1.72 9.95 1.33
N TRP A 68 2.59 9.24 0.61
CA TRP A 68 3.55 9.89 -0.29
C TRP A 68 3.27 9.68 -1.77
N VAL A 69 3.73 10.67 -2.54
CA VAL A 69 3.78 10.70 -4.00
C VAL A 69 5.20 11.09 -4.41
N ALA A 70 5.87 10.23 -5.16
CA ALA A 70 7.21 10.50 -5.69
C ALA A 70 7.15 11.32 -6.99
N GLN A 71 8.23 12.02 -7.35
CA GLN A 71 8.35 12.71 -8.64
C GLN A 71 8.05 11.79 -9.84
N ARG A 72 8.48 10.52 -9.79
CA ARG A 72 8.31 9.52 -10.87
C ARG A 72 6.89 8.93 -10.97
N HIS A 73 5.99 9.27 -10.04
CA HIS A 73 4.62 8.75 -10.04
C HIS A 73 3.70 9.52 -11.01
N ASN A 74 3.97 9.44 -12.30
CA ASN A 74 3.31 10.27 -13.31
C ASN A 74 1.77 10.11 -13.31
N ALA A 75 1.23 8.89 -13.25
CA ALA A 75 -0.21 8.67 -13.40
C ALA A 75 -1.04 9.28 -12.26
N ILE A 76 -0.56 9.22 -11.00
CA ILE A 76 -1.23 9.91 -9.90
C ILE A 76 -1.04 11.42 -9.97
N ARG A 77 0.12 11.91 -10.43
CA ARG A 77 0.37 13.35 -10.56
C ARG A 77 -0.48 13.98 -11.65
N ASP A 78 -0.63 13.33 -12.80
CA ASP A 78 -1.53 13.74 -13.88
C ASP A 78 -2.99 13.78 -13.37
N LEU A 79 -3.39 12.77 -12.59
CA LEU A 79 -4.71 12.73 -11.96
C LEU A 79 -4.88 13.88 -10.95
N MET A 80 -3.86 14.17 -10.14
CA MET A 80 -3.88 15.28 -9.18
C MET A 80 -4.00 16.63 -9.88
N GLU A 81 -3.27 16.86 -10.97
CA GLU A 81 -3.37 18.07 -11.78
C GLU A 81 -4.78 18.24 -12.32
N ARG A 82 -5.35 17.18 -12.91
CA ARG A 82 -6.75 17.17 -13.41
C ARG A 82 -7.78 17.49 -12.31
N LEU A 83 -7.53 17.06 -11.08
CA LEU A 83 -8.44 17.23 -9.94
C LEU A 83 -8.11 18.45 -9.06
N GLY A 84 -7.07 19.22 -9.40
CA GLY A 84 -6.62 20.40 -8.66
C GLY A 84 -6.09 20.10 -7.25
N CYS A 85 -5.40 18.98 -7.04
CA CYS A 85 -4.75 18.64 -5.77
C CYS A 85 -3.31 19.15 -5.74
N SER A 86 -2.80 19.51 -4.56
CA SER A 86 -1.47 20.15 -4.43
C SER A 86 -0.47 19.27 -3.70
N LEU A 87 0.77 19.24 -4.18
CA LEU A 87 1.90 18.60 -3.50
C LEU A 87 2.59 19.57 -2.54
N ILE A 88 3.06 19.05 -1.42
CA ILE A 88 3.97 19.73 -0.50
C ILE A 88 5.20 18.84 -0.28
N PRO A 89 6.42 19.41 -0.23
CA PRO A 89 7.61 18.64 0.09
C PRO A 89 7.50 17.96 1.46
N GLN A 90 8.05 16.74 1.56
CA GLN A 90 8.30 16.12 2.84
C GLN A 90 9.41 16.90 3.56
N PHE A 91 9.16 17.29 4.80
CA PHE A 91 10.19 17.95 5.59
C PHE A 91 11.25 16.93 5.99
N ASP A 92 12.51 17.23 5.67
CA ASP A 92 13.69 16.40 5.94
C ASP A 92 14.91 17.22 6.40
N GLU A 93 14.75 18.52 6.67
CA GLU A 93 15.86 19.36 7.12
C GLU A 93 16.27 19.05 8.57
N GLY A 94 17.57 18.90 8.80
CA GLY A 94 18.14 18.67 10.13
C GLY A 94 18.78 17.30 10.27
N LEU A 95 19.01 16.88 11.51
CA LEU A 95 19.55 15.57 11.83
C LEU A 95 18.44 14.55 12.06
N ASN A 96 18.61 13.35 11.51
CA ASN A 96 17.76 12.20 11.81
C ASN A 96 18.19 11.59 13.15
N VAL A 97 17.26 10.94 13.85
CA VAL A 97 17.53 10.27 15.13
C VAL A 97 17.68 8.76 14.91
N LEU A 98 18.68 8.16 15.55
CA LEU A 98 18.84 6.71 15.60
C LEU A 98 18.76 6.26 17.06
N TRP A 99 17.89 5.30 17.36
CA TRP A 99 17.89 4.59 18.63
C TRP A 99 18.16 3.12 18.40
N MET A 100 19.37 2.68 18.74
CA MET A 100 19.85 1.33 18.46
C MET A 100 20.57 0.78 19.66
N ALA A 101 20.27 -0.47 20.03
CA ALA A 101 20.91 -1.14 21.17
C ALA A 101 20.86 -0.33 22.49
N GLY A 102 19.80 0.46 22.69
CA GLY A 102 19.60 1.31 23.87
C GLY A 102 20.38 2.62 23.87
N GLU A 103 21.03 2.98 22.76
CA GLU A 103 21.75 4.23 22.61
C GLU A 103 21.09 5.14 21.59
N ARG A 104 20.95 6.43 21.94
CA ARG A 104 20.48 7.49 21.05
C ARG A 104 21.65 8.17 20.35
N GLN A 105 21.57 8.25 19.03
CA GLN A 105 22.53 8.95 18.17
C GLN A 105 21.79 9.79 17.13
N THR A 106 22.53 10.64 16.41
CA THR A 106 22.01 11.44 15.30
C THR A 106 22.83 11.20 14.05
N TYR A 107 22.20 11.22 12.89
CA TYR A 107 22.86 11.00 11.59
C TYR A 107 22.29 11.89 10.48
N THR A 108 22.99 11.92 9.35
CA THR A 108 22.56 12.57 8.11
C THR A 108 22.52 11.54 6.98
N GLY A 109 21.65 11.77 5.99
CA GLY A 109 21.49 10.90 4.83
C GLY A 109 20.45 9.80 5.05
N THR A 110 20.27 8.95 4.05
CA THR A 110 19.16 7.99 3.96
C THR A 110 19.23 6.84 4.95
N LEU A 111 20.43 6.29 5.17
CA LEU A 111 20.65 5.18 6.09
C LEU A 111 21.73 5.55 7.10
N PRO A 112 21.53 5.24 8.39
CA PRO A 112 22.54 5.52 9.40
C PRO A 112 23.74 4.59 9.23
N THR A 113 24.93 5.11 9.46
CA THR A 113 26.13 4.31 9.67
C THR A 113 26.75 4.72 11.01
N THR A 114 26.88 3.75 11.92
CA THR A 114 27.39 3.98 13.29
C THR A 114 28.91 3.92 13.38
N GLY A 115 29.59 3.53 12.28
CA GLY A 115 31.03 3.54 12.15
C GLY A 115 31.50 2.98 10.79
N PRO A 116 32.83 3.00 10.52
CA PRO A 116 33.39 2.57 9.23
C PRO A 116 33.09 1.10 8.87
N VAL A 117 33.08 0.21 9.87
CA VAL A 117 32.80 -1.22 9.66
C VAL A 117 31.34 -1.44 9.28
N ASP A 118 30.40 -0.74 9.94
CA ASP A 118 28.98 -0.81 9.60
C ASP A 118 28.71 -0.25 8.20
N ALA A 119 29.42 0.82 7.80
CA ALA A 119 29.32 1.38 6.47
C ALA A 119 29.83 0.43 5.37
N GLU A 120 30.95 -0.27 5.62
CA GLU A 120 31.50 -1.26 4.69
C GLU A 120 30.56 -2.47 4.53
N ASP A 121 30.04 -3.01 5.63
CA ASP A 121 29.12 -4.14 5.61
C ASP A 121 27.81 -3.78 4.90
N LEU A 122 27.20 -2.64 5.24
CA LEU A 122 26.00 -2.15 4.58
C LEU A 122 26.24 -1.94 3.08
N GLY A 123 27.34 -1.28 2.70
CA GLY A 123 27.70 -1.05 1.31
C GLY A 123 27.87 -2.35 0.52
N ARG A 124 28.48 -3.37 1.12
CA ARG A 124 28.60 -4.71 0.53
C ARG A 124 27.25 -5.37 0.31
N ILE A 125 26.37 -5.37 1.32
CA ILE A 125 25.03 -5.98 1.22
C ILE A 125 24.19 -5.27 0.15
N LEU A 126 24.23 -3.93 0.08
CA LEU A 126 23.51 -3.17 -0.95
C LEU A 126 24.07 -3.45 -2.36
N MET A 127 25.38 -3.62 -2.51
CA MET A 127 26.00 -3.97 -3.79
C MET A 127 25.60 -5.37 -4.27
N GLU A 128 25.55 -6.34 -3.36
CA GLU A 128 25.08 -7.70 -3.66
C GLU A 128 23.61 -7.72 -4.07
N LEU A 129 22.75 -6.92 -3.39
CA LEU A 129 21.36 -6.74 -3.80
C LEU A 129 21.26 -6.13 -5.20
N THR A 130 22.00 -5.05 -5.48
CA THR A 130 22.02 -4.40 -6.79
C THR A 130 22.39 -5.37 -7.91
N THR A 131 23.38 -6.24 -7.67
CA THR A 131 23.79 -7.27 -8.64
C THR A 131 22.66 -8.26 -8.93
N LEU A 132 21.87 -8.63 -7.91
CA LEU A 132 20.72 -9.52 -8.10
C LEU A 132 19.57 -8.81 -8.83
N LEU A 133 19.34 -7.53 -8.56
CA LEU A 133 18.27 -6.73 -9.18
C LEU A 133 18.38 -6.68 -10.71
N ASP A 134 19.60 -6.60 -11.25
CA ASP A 134 19.87 -6.58 -12.69
C ASP A 134 19.34 -7.83 -13.43
N THR A 135 19.02 -8.90 -12.71
CA THR A 135 18.50 -10.16 -13.27
C THR A 135 16.98 -10.26 -13.26
N ILE A 136 16.29 -9.34 -12.57
CA ILE A 136 14.85 -9.49 -12.29
C ILE A 136 13.99 -8.78 -13.34
N ASP A 137 13.10 -9.55 -13.96
CA ASP A 137 11.99 -9.01 -14.75
C ASP A 137 10.85 -8.66 -13.81
N VAL A 138 10.63 -7.37 -13.61
CA VAL A 138 9.58 -6.87 -12.71
C VAL A 138 8.17 -7.36 -13.06
N ASN A 139 7.89 -7.61 -14.35
CA ASN A 139 6.59 -8.06 -14.83
C ASN A 139 6.39 -9.57 -14.71
N ALA A 140 7.48 -10.33 -14.56
CA ALA A 140 7.45 -11.79 -14.54
C ALA A 140 8.60 -12.36 -13.71
N ALA A 141 8.80 -11.89 -12.47
CA ALA A 141 9.95 -12.27 -11.64
C ALA A 141 10.09 -13.79 -11.43
N TRP A 142 8.96 -14.51 -11.42
CA TRP A 142 8.92 -15.99 -11.38
C TRP A 142 9.52 -16.69 -12.61
N LYS A 143 9.81 -15.96 -13.68
CA LYS A 143 10.47 -16.42 -14.91
C LYS A 143 11.90 -15.89 -15.03
N SER A 144 12.37 -15.08 -14.08
CA SER A 144 13.74 -14.56 -14.08
C SER A 144 14.77 -15.68 -13.87
N PRO A 145 16.03 -15.48 -14.31
CA PRO A 145 17.11 -16.39 -13.98
C PRO A 145 17.16 -16.68 -12.48
N ASP A 146 17.38 -17.95 -12.13
CA ASP A 146 17.47 -18.40 -10.73
C ASP A 146 16.26 -18.09 -9.83
N ALA A 147 15.10 -17.72 -10.40
CA ALA A 147 13.89 -17.40 -9.64
C ALA A 147 13.53 -18.49 -8.62
N GLY A 148 13.67 -19.77 -8.97
CA GLY A 148 13.44 -20.88 -8.04
C GLY A 148 14.38 -20.89 -6.83
N GLN A 149 15.63 -20.47 -6.99
CA GLN A 149 16.60 -20.40 -5.89
C GLN A 149 16.38 -19.16 -5.03
N LEU A 150 16.12 -18.02 -5.67
CA LEU A 150 15.85 -16.75 -5.00
C LEU A 150 14.54 -16.77 -4.22
N ASP A 151 13.52 -17.46 -4.73
CA ASP A 151 12.24 -17.59 -4.05
C ASP A 151 12.25 -18.69 -2.98
N ALA A 152 13.22 -19.61 -3.00
CA ALA A 152 13.30 -20.71 -2.02
C ALA A 152 13.79 -20.27 -0.64
N ILE A 153 14.35 -19.07 -0.52
CA ILE A 153 14.89 -18.54 0.74
C ILE A 153 14.19 -17.24 1.12
N SER A 154 14.11 -17.00 2.43
CA SER A 154 13.67 -15.70 2.92
C SER A 154 14.76 -14.65 2.74
N PHE A 155 14.38 -13.38 2.73
CA PHE A 155 15.36 -12.29 2.75
C PHE A 155 16.24 -12.32 4.01
N GLY A 156 15.67 -12.70 5.15
CA GLY A 156 16.40 -12.89 6.40
C GLY A 156 17.46 -14.00 6.32
N GLU A 157 17.11 -15.15 5.72
CA GLU A 157 18.08 -16.22 5.48
C GLU A 157 19.17 -15.80 4.50
N TRP A 158 18.83 -15.01 3.48
CA TRP A 158 19.85 -14.45 2.59
C TRP A 158 20.82 -13.55 3.36
N LEU A 159 20.33 -12.67 4.24
CA LEU A 159 21.18 -11.84 5.10
C LEU A 159 22.09 -12.67 6.03
N ASP A 160 21.59 -13.81 6.55
CA ASP A 160 22.41 -14.78 7.30
C ASP A 160 23.54 -15.34 6.44
N ARG A 161 23.24 -15.78 5.21
CA ARG A 161 24.22 -16.35 4.28
C ARG A 161 25.28 -15.33 3.86
N GLN A 162 24.90 -14.06 3.74
CA GLN A 162 25.82 -12.96 3.47
C GLN A 162 26.56 -12.47 4.71
N GLN A 163 26.37 -13.10 5.87
CA GLN A 163 27.00 -12.73 7.13
C GLN A 163 26.82 -11.23 7.45
N ALA A 164 25.64 -10.69 7.16
CA ALA A 164 25.33 -9.29 7.41
C ALA A 164 25.50 -8.97 8.90
N ALA A 165 26.13 -7.83 9.20
CA ALA A 165 26.35 -7.36 10.57
C ALA A 165 25.01 -7.10 11.29
N THR A 166 25.02 -7.17 12.63
CA THR A 166 23.82 -6.95 13.45
C THR A 166 23.13 -5.61 13.16
N SER A 167 23.92 -4.55 12.96
CA SER A 167 23.47 -3.21 12.58
C SER A 167 22.76 -3.22 11.21
N THR A 168 23.40 -3.76 10.18
CA THR A 168 22.82 -3.92 8.83
C THR A 168 21.52 -4.71 8.86
N ARG A 169 21.47 -5.81 9.61
CA ARG A 169 20.25 -6.63 9.75
C ARG A 169 19.12 -5.86 10.41
N ALA A 170 19.41 -5.10 11.46
CA ALA A 170 18.40 -4.29 12.12
C ALA A 170 17.84 -3.21 11.18
N LEU A 171 18.68 -2.58 10.35
CA LEU A 171 18.21 -1.66 9.32
C LEU A 171 17.34 -2.35 8.27
N MET A 172 17.76 -3.51 7.76
CA MET A 172 16.96 -4.28 6.81
C MET A 172 15.63 -4.75 7.43
N PHE A 173 15.60 -4.99 8.73
CA PHE A 173 14.38 -5.32 9.47
C PHE A 173 13.40 -4.15 9.53
N ILE A 174 13.89 -2.91 9.69
CA ILE A 174 13.06 -1.70 9.59
C ILE A 174 12.55 -1.55 8.16
N VAL A 175 13.41 -1.72 7.14
CA VAL A 175 13.00 -1.65 5.72
C VAL A 175 11.88 -2.65 5.42
N THR A 176 12.00 -3.90 5.87
CA THR A 176 10.94 -4.89 5.60
C THR A 176 9.63 -4.58 6.31
N ARG A 177 9.69 -4.00 7.52
CA ARG A 177 8.49 -3.52 8.22
C ARG A 177 7.82 -2.38 7.46
N VAL A 178 8.58 -1.41 6.93
CA VAL A 178 8.02 -0.31 6.13
C VAL A 178 7.33 -0.83 4.88
N GLN A 179 7.98 -1.73 4.12
CA GLN A 179 7.49 -2.10 2.78
C GLN A 179 6.45 -3.23 2.79
N TRP A 180 6.57 -4.19 3.70
CA TRP A 180 5.73 -5.39 3.74
C TRP A 180 5.09 -5.64 5.10
N GLY A 181 5.29 -4.78 6.11
CA GLY A 181 4.72 -4.99 7.44
C GLY A 181 5.12 -6.33 8.07
N CYS A 182 6.32 -6.84 7.78
CA CYS A 182 6.75 -8.17 8.19
C CYS A 182 8.24 -8.24 8.59
N SER A 183 8.64 -9.39 9.15
CA SER A 183 10.06 -9.72 9.36
C SER A 183 10.74 -10.05 8.02
N PRO A 184 12.05 -9.83 7.86
CA PRO A 184 12.82 -10.35 6.73
C PRO A 184 12.72 -11.87 6.57
N LEU A 185 12.45 -12.61 7.66
CA LEU A 185 12.26 -14.06 7.63
C LEU A 185 10.91 -14.48 7.01
N ASP A 186 9.94 -13.58 6.94
CA ASP A 186 8.57 -13.88 6.49
C ASP A 186 8.37 -13.59 4.98
N VAL A 187 9.35 -12.97 4.31
CA VAL A 187 9.25 -12.57 2.90
C VAL A 187 10.36 -13.21 2.07
N SER A 188 10.05 -13.70 0.87
CA SER A 188 11.03 -14.31 -0.03
C SER A 188 12.00 -13.27 -0.60
N LEU A 189 13.25 -13.68 -0.84
CA LEU A 189 14.23 -12.80 -1.48
C LEU A 189 13.79 -12.39 -2.89
N LEU A 190 13.21 -13.30 -3.68
CA LEU A 190 12.69 -12.96 -5.01
C LEU A 190 11.62 -11.86 -4.96
N HIS A 191 10.71 -11.92 -3.99
CA HIS A 191 9.66 -10.91 -3.84
C HIS A 191 10.23 -9.55 -3.44
N VAL A 192 11.22 -9.53 -2.54
CA VAL A 192 11.97 -8.31 -2.17
C VAL A 192 12.62 -7.69 -3.41
N LEU A 193 13.35 -8.49 -4.19
CA LEU A 193 14.04 -7.99 -5.39
C LEU A 193 13.06 -7.47 -6.44
N ARG A 194 11.96 -8.18 -6.71
CA ARG A 194 10.91 -7.71 -7.63
C ARG A 194 10.36 -6.37 -7.18
N TYR A 195 10.05 -6.21 -5.89
CA TYR A 195 9.47 -4.98 -5.37
C TYR A 195 10.44 -3.80 -5.48
N ILE A 196 11.71 -4.00 -5.11
CA ILE A 196 12.75 -2.95 -5.25
C ILE A 196 12.86 -2.52 -6.72
N GLN A 197 12.87 -3.47 -7.66
CA GLN A 197 12.87 -3.17 -9.09
C GLN A 197 11.62 -2.38 -9.49
N ALA A 198 10.45 -2.77 -8.97
CA ALA A 198 9.17 -2.11 -9.24
C ALA A 198 9.15 -0.65 -8.80
N VAL A 199 9.73 -0.33 -7.64
CA VAL A 199 9.76 1.04 -7.12
C VAL A 199 10.95 1.84 -7.62
N GLY A 200 11.72 1.32 -8.59
CA GLY A 200 12.74 2.05 -9.30
C GLY A 200 14.14 1.98 -8.70
N GLY A 201 14.45 0.96 -7.91
CA GLY A 201 15.76 0.69 -7.31
C GLY A 201 15.84 1.00 -5.81
N LEU A 202 16.90 0.51 -5.16
CA LEU A 202 17.13 0.70 -3.71
C LEU A 202 17.19 2.17 -3.31
N ASP A 203 17.96 2.97 -4.04
CA ASP A 203 18.16 4.40 -3.73
C ASP A 203 16.83 5.15 -3.76
N HIS A 204 16.03 4.94 -4.82
CA HIS A 204 14.72 5.57 -4.95
C HIS A 204 13.72 5.06 -3.90
N MET A 205 13.78 3.79 -3.51
CA MET A 205 12.90 3.21 -2.50
C MET A 205 13.06 3.85 -1.11
N LEU A 206 14.30 4.20 -0.76
CA LEU A 206 14.68 4.58 0.60
C LEU A 206 14.76 6.10 0.81
N ALA A 207 14.99 6.88 -0.24
CA ALA A 207 15.25 8.32 -0.13
C ALA A 207 13.99 9.19 -0.03
N VAL A 208 14.10 10.31 0.69
CA VAL A 208 13.12 11.41 0.65
C VAL A 208 13.34 12.24 -0.61
N GLU A 209 14.43 13.00 -0.68
CA GLU A 209 14.77 13.79 -1.87
C GLU A 209 14.99 12.86 -3.09
N GLY A 210 14.21 13.09 -4.15
CA GLY A 210 14.26 12.28 -5.37
C GLY A 210 13.83 10.82 -5.21
N GLY A 211 13.21 10.43 -4.08
CA GLY A 211 12.77 9.06 -3.80
C GLY A 211 11.27 8.91 -3.52
N GLN A 212 10.89 7.80 -2.89
CA GLN A 212 9.50 7.42 -2.67
C GLN A 212 8.75 8.34 -1.69
N GLN A 213 9.45 8.99 -0.78
CA GLN A 213 8.87 9.81 0.29
C GLN A 213 8.93 11.32 0.02
N GLU A 214 9.19 11.72 -1.23
CA GLU A 214 9.52 13.11 -1.60
C GLU A 214 8.41 14.14 -1.34
N PHE A 215 7.15 13.80 -1.67
CA PHE A 215 6.02 14.73 -1.50
C PHE A 215 4.85 14.10 -0.77
N ARG A 216 4.16 14.93 0.00
CA ARG A 216 2.82 14.66 0.54
C ARG A 216 1.77 15.43 -0.24
N VAL A 217 0.51 15.03 -0.08
CA VAL A 217 -0.63 15.72 -0.68
C VAL A 217 -1.25 16.65 0.36
N THR A 218 -1.37 17.94 0.04
CA THR A 218 -1.87 18.98 0.96
C THR A 218 -3.25 18.62 1.49
N GLU A 219 -4.12 18.12 0.62
CA GLU A 219 -5.49 17.76 0.97
C GLU A 219 -5.64 16.31 1.45
N THR A 220 -4.54 15.57 1.64
CA THR A 220 -4.43 14.11 1.83
C THR A 220 -4.71 13.29 0.56
N THR A 221 -4.15 12.08 0.50
CA THR A 221 -4.28 11.19 -0.65
C THR A 221 -5.73 10.74 -0.88
N GLN A 222 -6.55 10.60 0.17
CA GLN A 222 -7.94 10.15 0.01
C GLN A 222 -8.78 11.20 -0.72
N GLU A 223 -8.42 12.47 -0.60
CA GLU A 223 -9.13 13.55 -1.29
C GLU A 223 -9.06 13.40 -2.82
N ILE A 224 -7.94 12.89 -3.35
CA ILE A 224 -7.80 12.58 -4.79
C ILE A 224 -8.89 11.57 -5.19
N ALA A 225 -9.05 10.50 -4.42
CA ALA A 225 -10.07 9.48 -4.67
C ALA A 225 -11.49 10.04 -4.54
N LYS A 226 -11.75 10.90 -3.54
CA LYS A 226 -13.06 11.56 -3.35
C LYS A 226 -13.42 12.47 -4.52
N ARG A 227 -12.47 13.28 -5.01
CA ARG A 227 -12.69 14.17 -6.16
C ARG A 227 -12.93 13.39 -7.44
N LEU A 228 -12.20 12.29 -7.67
CA LEU A 228 -12.46 11.40 -8.80
C LEU A 228 -13.83 10.72 -8.69
N ALA A 229 -14.18 10.22 -7.51
CA ALA A 229 -15.48 9.60 -7.25
C ALA A 229 -16.65 10.58 -7.51
N ALA A 230 -16.50 11.86 -7.16
CA ALA A 230 -17.49 12.89 -7.43
C ALA A 230 -17.74 13.11 -8.94
N GLN A 231 -16.71 12.93 -9.79
CA GLN A 231 -16.86 13.00 -11.26
C GLN A 231 -17.58 11.76 -11.83
N ILE A 232 -17.33 10.58 -11.24
CA ILE A 232 -17.98 9.32 -11.64
C ILE A 232 -19.47 9.32 -11.24
N GLY A 233 -19.79 9.88 -10.08
CA GLY A 233 -21.16 10.16 -9.63
C GLY A 233 -21.90 8.94 -9.10
N ASP A 234 -23.15 8.81 -9.53
CA ASP A 234 -24.12 7.79 -9.09
C ASP A 234 -23.78 6.35 -9.50
N ARG A 235 -22.72 6.18 -10.31
CA ARG A 235 -22.19 4.85 -10.67
C ARG A 235 -21.38 4.19 -9.55
N ILE A 236 -21.19 4.84 -8.41
CA ILE A 236 -20.50 4.27 -7.24
C ILE A 236 -21.52 3.96 -6.15
N VAL A 237 -21.60 2.69 -5.78
CA VAL A 237 -22.46 2.21 -4.70
C VAL A 237 -21.59 1.75 -3.53
N LEU A 238 -21.69 2.49 -2.43
CA LEU A 238 -20.99 2.20 -1.17
C LEU A 238 -21.82 1.23 -0.31
N ASN A 239 -21.23 0.73 0.79
CA ASN A 239 -21.86 -0.23 1.71
C ASN A 239 -22.43 -1.46 0.99
N THR A 240 -21.77 -1.90 -0.09
CA THR A 240 -22.23 -2.99 -0.94
C THR A 240 -21.12 -4.03 -1.05
N GLN A 241 -21.12 -5.00 -0.13
CA GLN A 241 -20.12 -6.06 -0.14
C GLN A 241 -20.49 -7.13 -1.16
N VAL A 242 -19.58 -7.38 -2.12
CA VAL A 242 -19.68 -8.54 -3.03
C VAL A 242 -19.44 -9.83 -2.24
N ARG A 243 -20.34 -10.79 -2.40
CA ARG A 243 -20.31 -12.11 -1.76
C ARG A 243 -19.94 -13.21 -2.74
N GLU A 244 -20.49 -13.15 -3.95
CA GLU A 244 -20.27 -14.15 -4.99
C GLU A 244 -20.15 -13.48 -6.36
N ILE A 245 -19.26 -13.99 -7.21
CA ILE A 245 -19.23 -13.70 -8.65
C ILE A 245 -19.38 -15.02 -9.40
N SER A 246 -20.51 -15.20 -10.06
CA SER A 246 -20.72 -16.30 -11.00
C SER A 246 -20.57 -15.82 -12.44
N GLN A 247 -20.20 -16.70 -13.37
CA GLN A 247 -20.02 -16.36 -14.77
C GLN A 247 -20.37 -17.50 -15.71
N ASP A 248 -20.79 -17.14 -16.92
CA ASP A 248 -21.09 -18.03 -18.03
C ASP A 248 -20.59 -17.48 -19.37
N ASP A 249 -21.02 -18.08 -20.47
CA ASP A 249 -20.64 -17.65 -21.82
C ASP A 249 -21.15 -16.25 -22.18
N ASN A 250 -22.13 -15.70 -21.45
CA ASN A 250 -22.77 -14.42 -21.75
C ASN A 250 -22.31 -13.28 -20.84
N GLY A 251 -21.91 -13.56 -19.60
CA GLY A 251 -21.55 -12.51 -18.65
C GLY A 251 -21.12 -13.00 -17.28
N VAL A 252 -21.16 -12.07 -16.34
CA VAL A 252 -20.95 -12.27 -14.90
C VAL A 252 -22.22 -11.86 -14.16
N THR A 253 -22.55 -12.58 -13.09
CA THR A 253 -23.57 -12.21 -12.10
C THR A 253 -22.88 -11.99 -10.76
N VAL A 254 -22.95 -10.76 -10.25
CA VAL A 254 -22.33 -10.34 -9.00
C VAL A 254 -23.40 -10.23 -7.92
N SER A 255 -23.35 -11.13 -6.95
CA SER A 255 -24.24 -11.14 -5.80
C SER A 255 -23.61 -10.33 -4.67
N THR A 256 -24.37 -9.39 -4.13
CA THR A 256 -23.98 -8.51 -3.03
C THR A 256 -24.90 -8.70 -1.83
N ASP A 257 -24.60 -8.06 -0.71
CA ASP A 257 -25.52 -7.97 0.44
C ASP A 257 -26.82 -7.20 0.13
N SER A 258 -26.82 -6.37 -0.91
CA SER A 258 -27.89 -5.41 -1.21
C SER A 258 -28.65 -5.73 -2.50
N GLY A 259 -28.22 -6.72 -3.28
CA GLY A 259 -28.84 -7.09 -4.55
C GLY A 259 -27.92 -7.84 -5.50
N VAL A 260 -28.37 -7.96 -6.76
CA VAL A 260 -27.67 -8.70 -7.82
C VAL A 260 -27.39 -7.79 -9.01
N ILE A 261 -26.16 -7.85 -9.54
CA ILE A 261 -25.72 -7.05 -10.68
C ILE A 261 -25.31 -7.99 -11.81
N ASN A 262 -25.89 -7.81 -12.99
CA ASN A 262 -25.47 -8.50 -14.21
C ASN A 262 -24.50 -7.61 -15.00
N ALA A 263 -23.39 -8.18 -15.46
CA ALA A 263 -22.46 -7.47 -16.33
C ALA A 263 -21.84 -8.38 -17.41
N LYS A 264 -21.19 -7.81 -18.42
CA LYS A 264 -20.45 -8.62 -19.42
C LYS A 264 -19.06 -9.04 -18.90
N TYR A 265 -18.45 -8.20 -18.07
CA TYR A 265 -17.16 -8.40 -17.44
C TYR A 265 -17.15 -7.88 -15.99
N ALA A 266 -16.29 -8.44 -15.16
CA ALA A 266 -15.98 -7.91 -13.83
C ALA A 266 -14.51 -7.50 -13.74
N ILE A 267 -14.21 -6.38 -13.10
CA ILE A 267 -12.86 -6.02 -12.65
C ILE A 267 -12.83 -6.12 -11.13
N VAL A 268 -12.00 -7.02 -10.60
CA VAL A 268 -11.80 -7.14 -9.14
C VAL A 268 -10.49 -6.47 -8.78
N THR A 269 -10.56 -5.47 -7.90
CA THR A 269 -9.41 -4.65 -7.50
C THR A 269 -8.87 -4.96 -6.10
N ALA A 270 -9.43 -5.99 -5.47
CA ALA A 270 -9.00 -6.49 -4.18
C ALA A 270 -7.57 -7.06 -4.25
N ALA A 271 -6.80 -6.85 -3.17
CA ALA A 271 -5.49 -7.47 -3.02
C ALA A 271 -5.61 -9.00 -3.07
N PRO A 272 -4.55 -9.74 -3.45
CA PRO A 272 -4.62 -11.18 -3.67
C PRO A 272 -5.28 -11.97 -2.54
N GLU A 273 -4.93 -11.70 -1.28
CA GLU A 273 -5.57 -12.32 -0.11
C GLU A 273 -7.08 -12.06 -0.05
N HIS A 274 -7.48 -10.81 -0.20
CA HIS A 274 -8.89 -10.39 -0.07
C HIS A 274 -9.77 -10.88 -1.23
N ARG A 275 -9.18 -11.36 -2.33
CA ARG A 275 -9.94 -12.05 -3.39
C ARG A 275 -10.60 -13.32 -2.86
N ALA A 276 -10.03 -13.97 -1.83
CA ALA A 276 -10.62 -15.16 -1.19
C ALA A 276 -11.92 -14.87 -0.42
N TYR A 277 -12.23 -13.60 -0.14
CA TYR A 277 -13.46 -13.22 0.57
C TYR A 277 -14.70 -13.20 -0.33
N ILE A 278 -14.51 -13.47 -1.63
CA ILE A 278 -15.55 -13.57 -2.65
C ILE A 278 -15.62 -15.02 -3.09
N GLU A 279 -16.83 -15.58 -3.13
CA GLU A 279 -17.06 -16.90 -3.74
C GLU A 279 -17.08 -16.78 -5.28
N TYR A 280 -16.47 -17.73 -5.99
CA TYR A 280 -16.44 -17.73 -7.46
C TYR A 280 -17.11 -18.98 -8.03
N ARG A 281 -17.96 -18.80 -9.05
CA ARG A 281 -18.61 -19.90 -9.79
C ARG A 281 -18.43 -19.74 -11.31
N PRO A 282 -17.73 -20.65 -12.00
CA PRO A 282 -16.99 -21.80 -11.47
C PRO A 282 -15.84 -21.37 -10.55
N ALA A 283 -15.38 -22.30 -9.71
CA ALA A 283 -14.28 -22.09 -8.78
C ALA A 283 -13.03 -21.55 -9.49
N LEU A 284 -12.22 -20.78 -8.75
CA LEU A 284 -10.95 -20.27 -9.26
C LEU A 284 -10.04 -21.44 -9.68
N PRO A 285 -9.22 -21.28 -10.73
CA PRO A 285 -8.18 -22.24 -11.05
C PRO A 285 -7.21 -22.40 -9.86
N ALA A 286 -6.67 -23.61 -9.66
CA ALA A 286 -5.83 -23.94 -8.50
C ALA A 286 -4.66 -22.96 -8.27
N LYS A 287 -4.03 -22.44 -9.33
CA LYS A 287 -2.97 -21.42 -9.20
C LYS A 287 -3.50 -20.09 -8.63
N THR A 288 -4.68 -19.65 -9.07
CA THR A 288 -5.30 -18.41 -8.58
C THR A 288 -5.82 -18.59 -7.15
N GLU A 289 -6.40 -19.74 -6.82
CA GLU A 289 -6.78 -20.06 -5.43
C GLU A 289 -5.54 -20.09 -4.51
N GLY A 290 -4.46 -20.76 -4.93
CA GLY A 290 -3.20 -20.79 -4.19
C GLY A 290 -2.56 -19.40 -4.00
N LEU A 291 -2.69 -18.50 -4.99
CA LEU A 291 -2.27 -17.10 -4.86
C LEU A 291 -2.98 -16.41 -3.68
N THR A 292 -4.29 -16.58 -3.56
CA THR A 292 -5.07 -15.90 -2.50
C THR A 292 -4.70 -16.34 -1.08
N THR A 293 -4.07 -17.50 -0.91
CA THR A 293 -3.64 -18.00 0.40
C THR A 293 -2.13 -17.83 0.63
N SER A 294 -1.36 -17.58 -0.44
CA SER A 294 0.11 -17.49 -0.39
C SER A 294 0.63 -16.05 -0.51
N PHE A 295 -0.24 -15.06 -0.70
CA PHE A 295 0.12 -13.63 -0.74
C PHE A 295 -0.61 -12.87 0.39
N PRO A 296 -0.35 -13.20 1.67
CA PRO A 296 -0.97 -12.52 2.79
C PRO A 296 -0.53 -11.05 2.82
N MET A 297 -1.45 -10.15 3.18
CA MET A 297 -1.12 -8.77 3.42
C MET A 297 -0.18 -8.63 4.61
N GLY A 298 0.75 -7.69 4.51
CA GLY A 298 1.55 -7.24 5.65
C GLY A 298 0.72 -6.72 6.82
N ALA A 299 1.38 -6.46 7.96
CA ALA A 299 0.73 -5.84 9.10
C ALA A 299 1.50 -4.59 9.57
N LEU A 300 0.88 -3.43 9.41
CA LEU A 300 1.48 -2.14 9.73
C LEU A 300 0.42 -1.15 10.21
N SER A 301 0.73 -0.39 11.25
CA SER A 301 -0.18 0.60 11.83
C SER A 301 0.47 1.96 11.87
N LYS A 302 -0.34 3.02 11.90
CA LYS A 302 0.12 4.40 11.96
C LYS A 302 -0.47 5.13 13.14
N ALA A 303 0.33 5.94 13.80
CA ALA A 303 -0.13 6.93 14.77
C ALA A 303 0.34 8.32 14.35
N PHE A 304 -0.41 9.34 14.76
CA PHE A 304 -0.10 10.75 14.56
C PHE A 304 -0.19 11.44 15.90
N VAL A 305 0.88 12.13 16.26
CA VAL A 305 1.02 12.78 17.56
C VAL A 305 1.23 14.27 17.33
N ALA A 306 0.28 15.09 17.80
CA ALA A 306 0.33 16.53 17.62
C ALA A 306 0.81 17.24 18.89
N TYR A 307 1.54 18.33 18.68
CA TYR A 307 2.09 19.23 19.69
C TYR A 307 1.80 20.68 19.28
N ASP A 308 1.92 21.63 20.21
CA ASP A 308 1.71 23.05 19.92
C ASP A 308 2.58 23.56 18.76
N LYS A 309 3.83 23.08 18.69
CA LYS A 309 4.81 23.40 17.64
C LYS A 309 5.68 22.18 17.31
N PRO A 310 6.31 22.12 16.12
CA PRO A 310 7.28 21.09 15.78
C PRO A 310 8.60 21.31 16.55
N PHE A 311 8.59 21.03 17.85
CA PHE A 311 9.68 21.39 18.76
C PHE A 311 11.03 20.75 18.39
N TRP A 312 11.02 19.56 17.79
CA TRP A 312 12.21 18.88 17.30
C TRP A 312 12.97 19.70 16.23
N ARG A 313 12.27 20.51 15.42
CA ARG A 313 12.94 21.41 14.45
C ARG A 313 13.81 22.45 15.15
N SER A 314 13.36 22.96 16.30
CA SER A 314 14.14 23.94 17.08
C SER A 314 15.40 23.33 17.72
N GLU A 315 15.46 22.01 17.82
CA GLU A 315 16.64 21.25 18.23
C GLU A 315 17.53 20.83 17.04
N GLY A 316 17.16 21.26 15.82
CA GLY A 316 17.88 20.91 14.59
C GLY A 316 17.63 19.47 14.11
N LEU A 317 16.49 18.87 14.50
CA LEU A 317 16.10 17.51 14.10
C LEU A 317 15.06 17.54 12.98
N SER A 318 15.14 16.57 12.08
CA SER A 318 14.22 16.43 10.92
C SER A 318 12.83 15.90 11.29
N GLY A 319 12.70 15.26 12.46
CA GLY A 319 11.51 14.49 12.82
C GLY A 319 11.48 13.07 12.19
N GLU A 320 12.52 12.70 11.43
CA GLU A 320 12.80 11.30 11.11
C GLU A 320 13.58 10.65 12.25
N ALA A 321 13.13 9.46 12.65
CA ALA A 321 13.84 8.61 13.59
C ALA A 321 13.72 7.15 13.19
N LEU A 322 14.78 6.38 13.42
CA LEU A 322 14.80 4.92 13.29
C LEU A 322 15.03 4.27 14.65
N THR A 323 14.31 3.20 14.96
CA THR A 323 14.55 2.43 16.17
C THR A 323 14.36 0.92 16.01
N ASP A 324 15.20 0.15 16.71
CA ASP A 324 15.08 -1.30 16.84
C ASP A 324 14.13 -1.76 17.97
N THR A 325 13.53 -0.81 18.68
CA THR A 325 12.52 -1.08 19.71
C THR A 325 11.12 -1.23 19.10
N ALA A 326 10.10 -1.49 19.92
CA ALA A 326 8.72 -1.62 19.47
C ALA A 326 7.76 -1.00 20.50
N PRO A 327 6.64 -0.38 20.08
CA PRO A 327 5.99 -0.56 18.78
C PRO A 327 6.50 0.32 17.62
N VAL A 328 6.98 1.53 17.89
CA VAL A 328 7.53 2.47 16.90
C VAL A 328 8.79 1.90 16.27
N PHE A 329 8.95 2.07 14.96
CA PHE A 329 10.20 1.72 14.27
C PHE A 329 10.68 2.81 13.31
N ILE A 330 9.78 3.70 12.85
CA ILE A 330 10.17 4.89 12.10
C ILE A 330 9.16 6.03 12.26
N THR A 331 9.64 7.27 12.29
CA THR A 331 8.83 8.50 12.37
C THR A 331 9.12 9.45 11.22
N PHE A 332 8.21 10.38 10.95
CA PHE A 332 8.39 11.48 10.00
C PHE A 332 7.68 12.74 10.49
N ASP A 333 8.25 13.91 10.21
CA ASP A 333 7.57 15.19 10.40
C ASP A 333 6.52 15.41 9.31
N VAL A 334 5.27 15.57 9.71
CA VAL A 334 4.15 15.86 8.81
C VAL A 334 3.43 17.18 9.16
N SER A 335 4.10 18.06 9.90
CA SER A 335 3.59 19.36 10.31
C SER A 335 3.23 20.22 9.08
N PRO A 336 2.20 21.08 9.17
CA PRO A 336 1.82 21.98 8.08
C PRO A 336 2.82 23.14 7.89
N GLY A 337 3.62 23.45 8.91
CA GLY A 337 4.64 24.50 8.86
C GLY A 337 5.29 24.74 10.23
N ASP A 338 6.21 25.69 10.31
CA ASP A 338 6.99 25.99 11.53
C ASP A 338 6.16 26.59 12.67
N ASP A 339 5.05 27.26 12.32
CA ASP A 339 4.13 27.86 13.30
C ASP A 339 3.19 26.84 13.94
N GLY A 340 3.18 25.60 13.43
CA GLY A 340 2.47 24.47 14.00
C GLY A 340 1.04 24.25 13.48
N PRO A 341 0.32 23.27 14.07
CA PRO A 341 0.79 22.36 15.12
C PRO A 341 1.96 21.48 14.65
N GLY A 342 2.84 21.06 15.55
CA GLY A 342 3.87 20.07 15.23
C GLY A 342 3.26 18.68 15.16
N ILE A 343 3.44 17.93 14.08
CA ILE A 343 2.86 16.59 13.96
C ILE A 343 3.94 15.57 13.56
N LEU A 344 4.14 14.56 14.40
CA LEU A 344 4.92 13.36 14.06
C LEU A 344 3.96 12.27 13.56
N MET A 345 4.20 11.79 12.34
CA MET A 345 3.68 10.51 11.89
C MET A 345 4.60 9.39 12.39
N VAL A 346 4.00 8.32 12.88
CA VAL A 346 4.69 7.22 13.56
C VAL A 346 4.22 5.90 12.97
N PHE A 347 5.13 5.10 12.44
CA PHE A 347 4.83 3.73 12.07
C PHE A 347 5.01 2.77 13.23
N CYS A 348 4.01 1.92 13.44
CA CYS A 348 3.91 1.00 14.55
C CYS A 348 3.85 -0.45 14.07
N THR A 349 4.59 -1.31 14.77
CA THR A 349 4.61 -2.76 14.55
C THR A 349 3.28 -3.35 15.01
N ALA A 350 2.40 -3.69 14.06
CA ALA A 350 1.03 -4.12 14.33
C ALA A 350 0.93 -5.27 15.35
N ARG A 351 1.82 -6.27 15.26
CA ARG A 351 1.80 -7.48 16.11
C ARG A 351 1.91 -7.20 17.63
N VAL A 352 2.53 -6.10 18.03
CA VAL A 352 2.69 -5.70 19.43
C VAL A 352 1.93 -4.41 19.76
N TYR A 353 1.06 -3.97 18.85
CA TYR A 353 0.37 -2.69 18.91
C TYR A 353 -1.15 -2.87 18.80
N ASP A 354 -1.62 -3.48 17.72
CA ASP A 354 -3.03 -3.54 17.33
C ASP A 354 -3.91 -4.30 18.34
N GLY A 355 -3.33 -5.23 19.09
CA GLY A 355 -4.04 -6.01 20.11
C GLY A 355 -4.40 -5.23 21.38
N PHE A 356 -3.84 -4.02 21.56
CA PHE A 356 -4.11 -3.18 22.73
C PHE A 356 -5.23 -2.17 22.48
N GLY A 357 -5.89 -1.73 23.56
CA GLY A 357 -6.87 -0.63 23.49
C GLY A 357 -6.22 0.73 23.23
N PRO A 358 -6.99 1.74 22.76
CA PRO A 358 -6.46 3.04 22.33
C PRO A 358 -5.56 3.74 23.36
N ASP A 359 -5.92 3.73 24.64
CA ASP A 359 -5.13 4.39 25.69
C ASP A 359 -3.75 3.75 25.89
N VAL A 360 -3.67 2.42 25.80
CA VAL A 360 -2.41 1.69 25.92
C VAL A 360 -1.55 1.92 24.69
N ARG A 361 -2.14 1.89 23.49
CA ARG A 361 -1.44 2.18 22.24
C ARG A 361 -0.85 3.59 22.23
N ARG A 362 -1.64 4.59 22.64
CA ARG A 362 -1.18 5.97 22.85
C ARG A 362 0.01 6.01 23.79
N LYS A 363 -0.08 5.38 24.96
CA LYS A 363 1.01 5.36 25.94
C LYS A 363 2.29 4.76 25.35
N LEU A 364 2.20 3.61 24.68
CA LEU A 364 3.36 2.93 24.08
C LEU A 364 4.07 3.80 23.05
N VAL A 365 3.31 4.54 22.23
CA VAL A 365 3.89 5.49 21.26
C VAL A 365 4.57 6.65 21.98
N LEU A 366 3.92 7.26 22.96
CA LEU A 366 4.48 8.42 23.66
C LEU A 366 5.75 8.07 24.46
N ASP A 367 5.78 6.91 25.12
CA ASP A 367 6.97 6.44 25.83
C ASP A 367 8.18 6.37 24.88
N GLN A 368 7.99 5.86 23.66
CA GLN A 368 9.06 5.77 22.67
C GLN A 368 9.41 7.11 22.03
N LEU A 369 8.42 8.00 21.82
CA LEU A 369 8.73 9.35 21.35
C LEU A 369 9.54 10.13 22.39
N VAL A 370 9.38 9.87 23.69
CA VAL A 370 10.22 10.46 24.74
C VAL A 370 11.67 9.94 24.65
N GLU A 371 11.88 8.66 24.37
CA GLU A 371 13.23 8.11 24.12
C GLU A 371 13.90 8.78 22.90
N LEU A 372 13.12 9.05 21.85
CA LEU A 372 13.62 9.61 20.59
C LEU A 372 13.83 11.13 20.63
N TYR A 373 12.91 11.88 21.23
CA TYR A 373 12.81 13.34 21.16
C TYR A 373 12.81 14.05 22.52
N GLY A 374 12.92 13.32 23.63
CA GLY A 374 12.95 13.87 24.98
C GLY A 374 11.57 14.13 25.60
N GLU A 375 11.57 14.60 26.85
CA GLU A 375 10.38 14.73 27.71
C GLU A 375 9.22 15.53 27.09
N GLN A 376 9.51 16.49 26.20
CA GLN A 376 8.48 17.29 25.55
C GLN A 376 7.53 16.41 24.68
N ALA A 377 8.04 15.31 24.14
CA ALA A 377 7.23 14.34 23.40
C ALA A 377 6.15 13.65 24.26
N GLY A 378 6.32 13.65 25.59
CA GLY A 378 5.35 13.06 26.52
C GLY A 378 4.08 13.89 26.71
N SER A 379 4.02 15.11 26.17
CA SER A 379 2.91 16.06 26.39
C SER A 379 2.23 16.49 25.07
N PRO A 380 1.59 15.57 24.33
CA PRO A 380 0.89 15.90 23.09
C PRO A 380 -0.41 16.66 23.35
N ILE A 381 -0.79 17.53 22.42
CA ILE A 381 -2.09 18.23 22.44
C ILE A 381 -3.21 17.39 21.82
N ASP A 382 -2.86 16.46 20.93
CA ASP A 382 -3.82 15.55 20.30
C ASP A 382 -3.12 14.29 19.77
N TYR A 383 -3.90 13.23 19.54
CA TYR A 383 -3.42 11.92 19.12
C TYR A 383 -4.50 11.16 18.35
N ILE A 384 -4.11 10.55 17.23
CA ILE A 384 -4.95 9.60 16.49
C ILE A 384 -4.10 8.44 15.98
N ASP A 385 -4.68 7.25 15.90
CA ASP A 385 -4.05 6.10 15.28
C ASP A 385 -5.00 5.28 14.40
N HIS A 386 -4.42 4.46 13.53
CA HIS A 386 -5.15 3.55 12.67
C HIS A 386 -4.40 2.21 12.56
N CYS A 387 -5.12 1.15 12.94
CA CYS A 387 -4.61 -0.22 12.95
C CYS A 387 -5.08 -0.96 11.69
N TRP A 388 -4.26 -0.95 10.63
CA TRP A 388 -4.64 -1.61 9.37
C TRP A 388 -4.76 -3.12 9.54
N GLY A 389 -3.98 -3.74 10.43
CA GLY A 389 -4.03 -5.18 10.68
C GLY A 389 -5.38 -5.68 11.23
N THR A 390 -6.18 -4.77 11.81
CA THR A 390 -7.50 -5.06 12.38
C THR A 390 -8.65 -4.38 11.64
N GLU A 391 -8.39 -3.83 10.44
CA GLU A 391 -9.43 -3.21 9.63
C GLU A 391 -10.47 -4.27 9.19
N PRO A 392 -11.78 -4.01 9.36
CA PRO A 392 -12.79 -5.08 9.30
C PRO A 392 -13.09 -5.61 7.89
N PHE A 393 -12.77 -4.86 6.83
CA PHE A 393 -13.19 -5.22 5.48
C PHE A 393 -12.04 -5.82 4.64
N ALA A 394 -10.85 -5.24 4.71
CA ALA A 394 -9.66 -5.68 4.00
C ALA A 394 -8.43 -5.39 4.89
N PRO A 395 -8.21 -6.20 5.94
CA PRO A 395 -7.13 -5.99 6.89
C PRO A 395 -5.76 -6.14 6.23
N GLY A 396 -4.78 -5.44 6.81
CA GLY A 396 -3.37 -5.52 6.44
C GLY A 396 -2.90 -4.42 5.49
N GLY A 397 -1.62 -4.47 5.17
CA GLY A 397 -0.89 -3.43 4.43
C GLY A 397 0.57 -3.34 4.86
N PRO A 398 1.39 -2.56 4.13
CA PRO A 398 1.00 -1.80 2.94
C PRO A 398 0.98 -2.64 1.65
N HIS A 399 1.73 -3.74 1.60
CA HIS A 399 1.82 -4.67 0.46
C HIS A 399 1.83 -6.14 0.95
N PRO A 400 1.50 -7.15 0.11
CA PRO A 400 1.68 -8.55 0.48
C PRO A 400 3.12 -8.90 0.88
N ALA A 401 3.24 -9.68 1.95
CA ALA A 401 4.47 -10.33 2.40
C ALA A 401 4.52 -11.76 1.84
N ALA A 402 4.86 -11.90 0.56
CA ALA A 402 4.90 -13.21 -0.09
C ALA A 402 6.06 -14.06 0.49
N PRO A 403 5.77 -15.22 1.11
CA PRO A 403 6.78 -16.07 1.73
C PRO A 403 7.56 -16.86 0.66
N PRO A 404 8.63 -17.58 1.06
CA PRO A 404 9.35 -18.46 0.16
C PRO A 404 8.43 -19.41 -0.62
N PHE A 405 8.76 -19.63 -1.90
CA PHE A 405 8.03 -20.39 -2.91
C PHE A 405 6.70 -19.78 -3.40
N ALA A 406 6.22 -18.68 -2.82
CA ALA A 406 4.93 -18.12 -3.24
C ALA A 406 4.99 -17.52 -4.66
N SER A 407 6.05 -16.76 -4.97
CA SER A 407 6.14 -16.04 -6.24
C SER A 407 6.29 -16.99 -7.42
N VAL A 408 7.15 -18.01 -7.33
CA VAL A 408 7.37 -18.97 -8.42
C VAL A 408 6.14 -19.85 -8.67
N ASN A 409 5.43 -20.26 -7.62
CA ASN A 409 4.27 -21.13 -7.76
C ASN A 409 3.03 -20.37 -8.26
N TYR A 410 2.84 -19.13 -7.82
CA TYR A 410 1.57 -18.42 -7.96
C TYR A 410 1.65 -17.05 -8.64
N GLY A 411 2.84 -16.47 -8.83
CA GLY A 411 3.00 -15.11 -9.36
C GLY A 411 2.34 -14.88 -10.72
N GLU A 412 2.35 -15.88 -11.61
CA GLU A 412 1.65 -15.83 -12.91
C GLU A 412 0.13 -15.57 -12.77
N ALA A 413 -0.48 -16.00 -11.66
CA ALA A 413 -1.89 -15.80 -11.40
C ALA A 413 -2.24 -14.37 -10.94
N LEU A 414 -1.27 -13.50 -10.66
CA LEU A 414 -1.53 -12.10 -10.25
C LEU A 414 -2.37 -11.36 -11.29
N THR A 415 -2.07 -11.58 -12.58
CA THR A 415 -2.67 -10.87 -13.73
C THR A 415 -3.51 -11.77 -14.63
N THR A 416 -3.43 -13.10 -14.49
CA THR A 416 -4.16 -14.05 -15.36
C THR A 416 -5.68 -13.97 -15.13
N PRO A 417 -6.50 -13.56 -16.11
CA PRO A 417 -7.95 -13.48 -15.94
C PRO A 417 -8.59 -14.84 -15.69
N HIS A 418 -9.70 -14.85 -14.95
CA HIS A 418 -10.58 -16.03 -14.80
C HIS A 418 -11.83 -15.83 -15.65
N GLY A 419 -11.76 -16.26 -16.92
CA GLY A 419 -12.84 -16.05 -17.89
C GLY A 419 -13.13 -14.57 -18.13
N ARG A 420 -14.29 -14.10 -17.68
CA ARG A 420 -14.77 -12.71 -17.76
C ARG A 420 -14.42 -11.86 -16.54
N ILE A 421 -13.71 -12.44 -15.56
CA ILE A 421 -13.23 -11.75 -14.37
C ILE A 421 -11.76 -11.36 -14.58
N HIS A 422 -11.49 -10.06 -14.52
CA HIS A 422 -10.16 -9.48 -14.68
C HIS A 422 -9.68 -8.88 -13.37
N TRP A 423 -8.37 -8.84 -13.18
CA TRP A 423 -7.73 -8.30 -11.99
C TRP A 423 -7.14 -6.93 -12.27
N ALA A 424 -7.30 -6.03 -11.32
CA ALA A 424 -6.51 -4.81 -11.22
C ALA A 424 -6.15 -4.61 -9.74
N GLY A 425 -5.49 -3.49 -9.42
CA GLY A 425 -4.97 -3.25 -8.07
C GLY A 425 -3.45 -3.25 -8.10
N THR A 426 -2.86 -2.54 -7.14
CA THR A 426 -1.43 -2.23 -7.19
C THR A 426 -0.52 -3.48 -7.21
N GLU A 427 -0.97 -4.59 -6.64
CA GLU A 427 -0.22 -5.86 -6.63
C GLU A 427 -0.05 -6.48 -8.01
N THR A 428 -0.95 -6.17 -8.95
CA THR A 428 -0.89 -6.68 -10.33
C THR A 428 0.02 -5.84 -11.23
N ALA A 429 0.59 -4.75 -10.71
CA ALA A 429 1.53 -3.92 -11.46
C ALA A 429 2.89 -4.61 -11.58
N GLY A 430 3.60 -4.35 -12.68
CA GLY A 430 5.05 -4.56 -12.74
C GLY A 430 5.74 -3.42 -12.03
N GLU A 431 6.02 -2.34 -12.76
CA GLU A 431 6.49 -1.09 -12.17
C GLU A 431 5.44 -0.47 -11.24
N TRP A 432 5.91 0.13 -10.16
CA TRP A 432 5.12 0.82 -9.14
C TRP A 432 4.17 -0.06 -8.33
N ALA A 433 4.40 -1.39 -8.30
CA ALA A 433 3.67 -2.30 -7.44
C ALA A 433 3.73 -1.86 -5.96
N GLY A 434 2.58 -1.90 -5.28
CA GLY A 434 2.42 -1.43 -3.90
C GLY A 434 2.18 0.07 -3.73
N THR A 435 2.22 0.86 -4.80
CA THR A 435 1.98 2.31 -4.76
C THR A 435 0.57 2.68 -5.25
N MET A 436 0.13 3.91 -4.97
CA MET A 436 -1.08 4.46 -5.59
C MET A 436 -0.93 4.60 -7.12
N ASN A 437 0.28 4.91 -7.60
CA ASN A 437 0.57 5.04 -9.02
C ASN A 437 0.36 3.70 -9.76
N GLY A 438 0.87 2.60 -9.21
CA GLY A 438 0.64 1.25 -9.73
C GLY A 438 -0.84 0.85 -9.71
N ALA A 439 -1.60 1.29 -8.70
CA ALA A 439 -3.05 1.07 -8.67
C ALA A 439 -3.75 1.78 -9.85
N ILE A 440 -3.44 3.05 -10.11
CA ILE A 440 -4.01 3.81 -11.23
C ILE A 440 -3.64 3.15 -12.56
N LEU A 441 -2.35 2.86 -12.78
CA LEU A 441 -1.85 2.25 -14.02
C LEU A 441 -2.52 0.92 -14.33
N THR A 442 -2.68 0.04 -13.32
CA THR A 442 -3.36 -1.25 -13.50
C THR A 442 -4.85 -1.09 -13.77
N GLY A 443 -5.52 -0.13 -13.11
CA GLY A 443 -6.90 0.22 -13.39
C GLY A 443 -7.11 0.66 -14.84
N LEU A 444 -6.28 1.59 -15.32
CA LEU A 444 -6.30 2.07 -16.70
C LEU A 444 -6.01 0.94 -17.70
N HIS A 445 -4.98 0.13 -17.44
CA HIS A 445 -4.61 -0.97 -18.33
C HIS A 445 -5.72 -2.02 -18.45
N THR A 446 -6.30 -2.45 -17.33
CA THR A 446 -7.38 -3.45 -17.34
C THR A 446 -8.66 -2.91 -17.98
N ALA A 447 -8.97 -1.61 -17.79
CA ALA A 447 -10.05 -0.94 -18.51
C ALA A 447 -9.86 -1.01 -20.03
N GLU A 448 -8.68 -0.68 -20.55
CA GLU A 448 -8.41 -0.74 -21.99
C GLU A 448 -8.51 -2.17 -22.56
N GLN A 449 -8.04 -3.17 -21.82
CA GLN A 449 -8.19 -4.58 -22.23
C GLN A 449 -9.67 -4.98 -22.38
N ILE A 450 -10.52 -4.55 -21.44
CA ILE A 450 -11.95 -4.88 -21.46
C ILE A 450 -12.67 -4.06 -22.53
N ALA A 451 -12.34 -2.80 -22.71
CA ALA A 451 -12.88 -1.95 -23.77
C ALA A 451 -12.65 -2.55 -25.16
N GLN A 452 -11.43 -3.05 -25.42
CA GLN A 452 -11.11 -3.77 -26.65
C GLN A 452 -11.96 -5.03 -26.82
N ARG A 453 -12.17 -5.81 -25.76
CA ARG A 453 -13.05 -7.00 -25.78
C ARG A 453 -14.52 -6.65 -26.03
N LEU A 454 -14.95 -5.46 -25.63
CA LEU A 454 -16.27 -4.90 -25.93
C LEU A 454 -16.36 -4.25 -27.33
N GLY A 455 -15.28 -4.27 -28.12
CA GLY A 455 -15.23 -3.68 -29.45
C GLY A 455 -15.15 -2.15 -29.46
N ARG A 456 -14.68 -1.53 -28.37
CA ARG A 456 -14.43 -0.09 -28.29
C ARG A 456 -13.02 0.23 -28.83
N PRO A 457 -12.84 1.33 -29.59
CA PRO A 457 -11.52 1.76 -30.04
C PRO A 457 -10.65 2.14 -28.85
N ALA A 458 -9.36 1.80 -28.89
CA ALA A 458 -8.39 2.29 -27.93
C ALA A 458 -8.29 3.81 -28.05
N GLU A 459 -8.33 4.53 -26.92
CA GLU A 459 -7.97 5.95 -26.92
C GLU A 459 -6.47 6.06 -27.21
N VAL A 460 -6.12 6.79 -28.26
CA VAL A 460 -4.74 7.25 -28.46
C VAL A 460 -4.52 8.33 -27.42
N SER A 461 -3.69 8.07 -26.41
CA SER A 461 -3.29 9.07 -25.42
C SER A 461 -2.75 10.30 -26.13
N ALA A 462 -3.35 11.47 -25.87
CA ALA A 462 -2.84 12.77 -26.32
C ALA A 462 -1.60 13.19 -25.53
#